data_AF-A0A2D1SUD2-F1
#
_entry.id   AF-A0A2D1SUD2-F1
#
_cell.length_a   1.000
_cell.length_b   1.000
_cell.length_c   1.000
_cell.angle_alpha   90.00
_cell.angle_beta   90.00
_cell.angle_gamma   90.00
#
_symmetry.space_group_name_H-M   'P 1'
#
loop_
_entity.id
_entity.type
_entity.pdbx_description
1 polymer ?
#
loop_
_entity_poly.entity_id
_entity_poly.type
_entity_poly.pdbx_seq_one_letter_code
_entity_poly.pdbx_strand_id
1 'polypeptide(L)'
;MGILEKVFFTIISLAVVVSLYFLEITLKDIGNFDNVLLGTITLNSIGIGFLVASVSMIPSLSENEFFKKLKELKTDQKLMRLLIVTIRFLLLISIISLVLLFTNTIGQIQEYLEWLFYLWIFLLTFSLLLINSVVKIFLTVVKSIQEKG
;
A
#
# COMPACT_ATOMS: atom_id res chain seq x y z
N MET A 1 -10.55 -9.17 -1.26
CA MET A 1 -10.77 -8.17 -0.20
C MET A 1 -12.25 -8.13 0.13
N GLY A 2 -12.61 -8.44 1.36
CA GLY A 2 -14.00 -8.36 1.83
C GLY A 2 -14.47 -6.90 1.94
N ILE A 3 -15.78 -6.68 1.93
CA ILE A 3 -16.35 -5.32 2.11
C ILE A 3 -15.96 -4.75 3.48
N LEU A 4 -15.99 -5.58 4.52
CA LEU A 4 -15.57 -5.21 5.88
C LEU A 4 -14.11 -4.77 5.96
N GLU A 5 -13.19 -5.49 5.30
CA GLU A 5 -11.76 -5.11 5.27
C GLU A 5 -11.56 -3.76 4.58
N LYS A 6 -12.29 -3.51 3.48
CA LYS A 6 -12.23 -2.22 2.78
C LYS A 6 -12.69 -1.08 3.67
N VAL A 7 -13.86 -1.24 4.29
CA VAL A 7 -14.43 -0.24 5.19
C VAL A 7 -13.49 0.01 6.37
N PHE A 8 -12.94 -1.05 6.97
CA PHE A 8 -11.99 -0.94 8.07
C PHE A 8 -10.71 -0.17 7.67
N PHE A 9 -10.12 -0.49 6.51
CA PHE A 9 -8.91 0.21 6.05
C PHE A 9 -9.21 1.68 5.72
N THR A 10 -10.36 1.95 5.09
CA THR A 10 -10.81 3.32 4.83
C THR A 10 -11.00 4.09 6.13
N ILE A 11 -11.65 3.51 7.14
CA ILE A 11 -11.87 4.17 8.45
C ILE A 11 -10.54 4.50 9.11
N ILE A 12 -9.58 3.57 9.14
CA ILE A 12 -8.26 3.84 9.73
C ILE A 12 -7.53 4.94 8.98
N SER A 13 -7.46 4.86 7.65
CA SER A 13 -6.79 5.88 6.83
C SER A 13 -7.45 7.26 7.01
N LEU A 14 -8.78 7.30 7.11
CA LEU A 14 -9.52 8.54 7.32
C LEU A 14 -9.30 9.08 8.74
N ALA A 15 -9.26 8.22 9.75
CA ALA A 15 -8.93 8.62 11.12
C ALA A 15 -7.53 9.23 11.23
N VAL A 16 -6.54 8.69 10.51
CA VAL A 16 -5.19 9.28 10.44
C VAL A 16 -5.25 10.68 9.83
N VAL A 17 -5.90 10.86 8.68
CA VAL A 17 -6.04 12.18 8.04
C VAL A 17 -6.77 13.17 8.92
N VAL A 18 -7.90 12.77 9.51
CA VAL A 18 -8.69 13.64 10.41
C VAL A 18 -7.85 14.03 11.64
N SER A 19 -7.07 13.10 12.20
CA SER A 19 -6.19 13.42 13.32
C SER A 19 -5.10 14.44 12.96
N LEU A 20 -4.50 14.33 11.77
CA LEU A 20 -3.49 15.28 11.31
C LEU A 20 -4.10 16.65 10.99
N TYR A 21 -5.32 16.67 10.44
CA TYR A 21 -6.07 17.90 10.20
C TYR A 21 -6.38 18.65 11.51
N PHE A 22 -6.84 17.95 12.55
CA PHE A 22 -7.10 18.57 13.87
C PHE A 22 -5.82 19.03 14.59
N LEU A 23 -4.67 18.44 14.27
CA LEU A 23 -3.37 18.85 14.79
C LEU A 23 -2.71 19.97 13.96
N GLU A 24 -3.41 20.47 12.93
CA GLU A 24 -2.91 21.50 12.01
C GLU A 24 -1.56 21.16 11.37
N ILE A 25 -1.27 19.86 11.18
CA ILE A 25 -0.01 19.42 10.58
C ILE A 25 -0.10 19.62 9.07
N THR A 26 0.70 20.55 8.55
CA THR A 26 0.78 20.87 7.13
C THR A 26 2.09 20.39 6.52
N LEU A 27 2.18 20.51 5.18
CA LEU A 27 3.41 20.28 4.42
C LEU A 27 4.63 21.01 4.99
N LYS A 28 4.43 22.21 5.56
CA LYS A 28 5.51 23.09 6.04
C LYS A 28 6.13 22.59 7.35
N ASP A 29 5.38 21.81 8.12
CA ASP A 29 5.80 21.28 9.42
C ASP A 29 6.68 20.03 9.27
N ILE A 30 6.64 19.39 8.09
CA ILE A 30 7.47 18.23 7.78
C ILE A 30 8.82 18.69 7.24
N GLY A 31 9.81 18.75 8.12
CA GLY A 31 11.20 18.92 7.73
C GLY A 31 11.64 17.84 6.73
N ASN A 32 12.31 18.24 5.65
CA ASN A 32 12.78 17.35 4.58
C ASN A 32 11.68 16.59 3.84
N PHE A 33 10.53 17.23 3.59
CA PHE A 33 9.41 16.61 2.88
C PHE A 33 9.81 15.97 1.53
N ASP A 34 10.71 16.59 0.76
CA ASP A 34 11.20 16.02 -0.50
C ASP A 34 11.91 14.67 -0.32
N ASN A 35 12.70 14.52 0.75
CA ASN A 35 13.34 13.24 1.08
C ASN A 35 12.31 12.18 1.49
N VAL A 36 11.23 12.58 2.17
CA VAL A 36 10.12 11.69 2.52
C VAL A 36 9.38 11.22 1.27
N LEU A 37 9.11 12.12 0.33
CA LEU A 37 8.49 11.79 -0.96
C LEU A 37 9.36 10.82 -1.77
N LEU A 38 10.66 11.12 -1.89
CA LEU A 38 11.63 10.24 -2.57
C LEU A 38 11.73 8.87 -1.90
N GLY A 39 11.84 8.84 -0.56
CA GLY A 39 11.85 7.60 0.20
C GLY A 39 10.57 6.77 -0.02
N THR A 40 9.42 7.43 -0.11
CA THR A 40 8.14 6.78 -0.41
C THR A 40 8.13 6.20 -1.83
N ILE A 41 8.62 6.93 -2.83
CA ILE A 41 8.73 6.44 -4.22
C ILE A 41 9.66 5.21 -4.28
N THR A 42 10.81 5.27 -3.61
CA THR A 42 11.76 4.14 -3.53
C THR A 42 11.12 2.92 -2.87
N LEU A 43 10.48 3.09 -1.72
CA LEU A 43 9.81 1.99 -1.00
C LEU A 43 8.69 1.38 -1.83
N ASN A 44 7.87 2.21 -2.48
CA ASN A 44 6.81 1.75 -3.36
C ASN A 44 7.37 0.98 -4.55
N SER A 45 8.48 1.42 -5.14
CA SER A 45 9.11 0.74 -6.28
C SER A 45 9.61 -0.66 -5.90
N ILE A 46 10.24 -0.80 -4.73
CA ILE A 46 10.65 -2.09 -4.17
C ILE A 46 9.41 -2.96 -3.91
N GLY A 47 8.38 -2.40 -3.26
CA GLY A 47 7.13 -3.09 -2.96
C GLY A 47 6.42 -3.59 -4.23
N ILE A 48 6.31 -2.76 -5.26
CA ILE A 48 5.73 -3.13 -6.56
C ILE A 48 6.54 -4.27 -7.18
N GLY A 49 7.87 -4.18 -7.21
CA GLY A 49 8.73 -5.24 -7.74
C GLY A 49 8.50 -6.58 -7.03
N PHE A 50 8.45 -6.56 -5.70
CA PHE A 50 8.14 -7.75 -4.89
C PHE A 50 6.74 -8.31 -5.19
N LEU A 51 5.71 -7.46 -5.24
CA LEU A 51 4.33 -7.89 -5.48
C LEU A 51 4.15 -8.43 -6.89
N VAL A 52 4.77 -7.81 -7.91
CA VAL A 52 4.73 -8.28 -9.29
C VAL A 52 5.43 -9.64 -9.42
N ALA A 53 6.62 -9.79 -8.84
CA ALA A 53 7.32 -11.08 -8.80
C ALA A 53 6.45 -12.16 -8.13
N SER A 54 5.81 -11.81 -7.02
CA SER A 54 4.88 -12.70 -6.31
C SER A 54 3.69 -13.12 -7.18
N VAL A 55 3.08 -12.20 -7.93
CA VAL A 55 2.00 -12.51 -8.89
C VAL A 55 2.49 -13.44 -9.99
N SER A 56 3.67 -13.18 -10.56
CA SER A 56 4.26 -14.00 -11.62
C SER A 56 4.65 -15.40 -11.16
N MET A 57 4.94 -15.60 -9.86
CA MET A 57 5.22 -16.91 -9.29
C MET A 57 3.96 -17.76 -9.06
N ILE A 58 2.77 -17.16 -8.91
CA ILE A 58 1.55 -17.92 -8.61
C ILE A 58 1.23 -18.98 -9.69
N PRO A 59 1.29 -18.69 -11.00
CA PRO A 59 1.08 -19.69 -12.05
C PRO A 59 2.17 -20.77 -12.09
N SER A 60 3.44 -20.40 -11.87
CA SER A 60 4.58 -21.33 -11.92
C SER A 60 4.65 -22.24 -10.70
N LEU A 61 4.05 -21.83 -9.58
CA LEU A 61 3.90 -22.62 -8.36
C LEU A 61 2.64 -23.49 -8.36
N SER A 62 1.92 -23.63 -9.48
CA SER A 62 0.62 -24.33 -9.52
C SER A 62 0.68 -25.80 -9.05
N GLU A 63 1.84 -26.44 -9.11
CA GLU A 63 2.10 -27.78 -8.56
C GLU A 63 2.73 -27.80 -7.17
N ASN A 64 3.22 -26.65 -6.68
CA ASN A 64 3.90 -26.48 -5.39
C ASN A 64 2.91 -26.56 -4.22
N GLU A 65 3.38 -27.11 -3.10
CA GLU A 65 2.65 -27.19 -1.83
C GLU A 65 2.03 -25.85 -1.40
N PHE A 66 2.74 -24.74 -1.64
CA PHE A 66 2.26 -23.40 -1.34
C PHE A 66 0.94 -23.07 -2.05
N PHE A 67 0.85 -23.32 -3.36
CA PHE A 67 -0.35 -23.03 -4.13
C PHE A 67 -1.49 -24.00 -3.83
N LYS A 68 -1.16 -25.28 -3.59
CA LYS A 68 -2.14 -26.28 -3.11
C LYS A 68 -2.76 -25.82 -1.79
N LYS A 69 -1.95 -25.39 -0.82
CA LYS A 69 -2.41 -24.81 0.45
C LYS A 69 -3.23 -23.53 0.27
N LEU A 70 -2.82 -22.67 -0.66
CA LEU A 70 -3.54 -21.44 -1.00
C LEU A 70 -4.98 -21.73 -1.48
N LYS A 71 -5.13 -22.76 -2.32
CA LYS A 71 -6.41 -23.26 -2.81
C LYS A 71 -7.23 -23.97 -1.73
N GLU A 72 -6.60 -24.79 -0.89
CA GLU A 72 -7.25 -25.45 0.26
C GLU A 72 -7.88 -24.42 1.21
N LEU A 73 -7.16 -23.32 1.48
CA LEU A 73 -7.62 -22.23 2.31
C LEU A 73 -8.61 -21.29 1.58
N LYS A 74 -8.97 -21.58 0.32
CA LYS A 74 -9.84 -20.73 -0.54
C LYS A 74 -9.40 -19.26 -0.58
N THR A 75 -8.10 -19.00 -0.41
CA THR A 75 -7.55 -17.65 -0.28
C THR A 75 -6.80 -17.20 -1.54
N ASP A 76 -6.66 -18.08 -2.52
CA ASP A 76 -5.97 -17.86 -3.79
C ASP A 76 -6.51 -16.65 -4.58
N GLN A 77 -7.83 -16.63 -4.82
CA GLN A 77 -8.46 -15.51 -5.51
C GLN A 77 -8.43 -14.22 -4.68
N LYS A 78 -8.50 -14.36 -3.34
CA LYS A 78 -8.43 -13.21 -2.42
C LYS A 78 -7.04 -12.57 -2.48
N LEU A 79 -5.97 -13.37 -2.44
CA LEU A 79 -4.59 -12.92 -2.52
C LEU A 79 -4.31 -12.26 -3.87
N MET A 80 -4.67 -12.93 -4.98
CA MET A 80 -4.44 -12.39 -6.32
C MET A 80 -5.14 -11.03 -6.52
N ARG A 81 -6.40 -10.91 -6.09
CA ARG A 81 -7.14 -9.64 -6.15
C ARG A 81 -6.49 -8.57 -5.26
N LEU A 82 -5.97 -8.94 -4.10
CA LEU A 82 -5.36 -8.01 -3.16
C LEU A 82 -3.99 -7.53 -3.67
N LEU A 83 -3.19 -8.42 -4.28
CA LEU A 83 -1.93 -8.08 -4.96
C LEU A 83 -2.15 -7.04 -6.06
N ILE A 84 -3.10 -7.28 -6.98
CA ILE A 84 -3.41 -6.35 -8.08
C ILE A 84 -3.86 -4.98 -7.54
N VAL A 85 -4.73 -4.96 -6.54
CA VAL A 85 -5.19 -3.72 -5.92
C VAL A 85 -4.03 -2.97 -5.27
N THR A 86 -3.17 -3.67 -4.53
CA THR A 86 -2.02 -3.07 -3.85
C THR A 86 -1.05 -2.44 -4.85
N ILE A 87 -0.74 -3.13 -5.95
CA ILE A 87 0.13 -2.59 -7.02
C ILE A 87 -0.44 -1.29 -7.60
N ARG A 88 -1.75 -1.24 -7.89
CA ARG A 88 -2.41 -0.04 -8.42
C ARG A 88 -2.32 1.14 -7.45
N PHE A 89 -2.57 0.90 -6.16
CA PHE A 89 -2.50 1.94 -5.14
C PHE A 89 -1.07 2.45 -4.91
N LEU A 90 -0.07 1.56 -4.91
CA LEU A 90 1.34 1.96 -4.81
C LEU A 90 1.78 2.80 -6.02
N LEU A 91 1.34 2.45 -7.23
CA LEU A 91 1.59 3.28 -8.41
C LEU A 91 0.94 4.65 -8.30
N LEU A 92 -0.32 4.73 -7.85
CA LEU A 92 -1.01 6.00 -7.64
C LEU A 92 -0.27 6.89 -6.63
N ILE A 93 0.20 6.33 -5.51
CA ILE A 93 1.00 7.08 -4.53
C ILE A 93 2.28 7.59 -5.16
N SER A 94 3.01 6.75 -5.90
CA SER A 94 4.26 7.18 -6.54
C SER A 94 4.04 8.33 -7.52
N ILE A 95 2.93 8.31 -8.28
CA ILE A 95 2.54 9.43 -9.16
C ILE A 95 2.24 10.68 -8.34
N ILE A 96 1.45 10.57 -7.27
CA ILE A 96 1.11 11.73 -6.42
C ILE A 96 2.35 12.28 -5.73
N SER A 97 3.26 11.42 -5.24
CA SER A 97 4.55 11.83 -4.67
C SER A 97 5.38 12.61 -5.69
N LEU A 98 5.39 12.17 -6.95
CA LEU A 98 6.08 12.87 -8.02
C LEU A 98 5.47 14.26 -8.26
N VAL A 99 4.13 14.34 -8.34
CA VAL A 99 3.41 15.62 -8.48
C VAL A 99 3.72 16.58 -7.33
N LEU A 100 3.68 16.09 -6.08
CA LEU A 100 4.01 16.88 -4.88
C LEU A 100 5.45 17.40 -4.90
N LEU A 101 6.40 16.62 -5.42
CA LEU A 101 7.81 17.02 -5.53
C LEU A 101 7.99 18.15 -6.55
N PHE A 102 7.31 18.08 -7.70
CA PHE A 102 7.31 19.15 -8.69
C PHE A 102 6.64 20.43 -8.18
N THR A 103 5.51 20.33 -7.49
CA THR A 103 4.77 21.50 -7.00
C THR A 103 5.46 22.20 -5.83
N ASN A 104 6.16 21.47 -4.97
CA ASN A 104 7.02 22.07 -3.94
C ASN A 104 8.10 22.98 -4.54
N THR A 105 8.60 22.61 -5.73
CA THR A 105 9.63 23.38 -6.46
C THR A 105 9.07 24.66 -7.11
N ILE A 106 7.79 24.70 -7.46
CA ILE A 106 7.18 25.79 -8.28
C ILE A 106 6.52 26.88 -7.41
N GLY A 107 6.27 26.63 -6.13
CA GLY A 107 5.94 27.66 -5.12
C GLY A 107 4.59 28.41 -5.28
N GLN A 108 3.78 28.11 -6.30
CA GLN A 108 2.64 28.97 -6.68
C GLN A 108 1.23 28.47 -6.31
N ILE A 109 1.06 27.35 -5.58
CA ILE A 109 -0.28 26.78 -5.36
C ILE A 109 -0.45 26.20 -3.94
N GLN A 110 -0.48 27.04 -2.90
CA GLN A 110 -0.54 26.56 -1.50
C GLN A 110 -1.83 25.84 -1.12
N GLU A 111 -3.01 26.29 -1.57
CA GLU A 111 -4.29 25.75 -1.09
C GLU A 111 -4.60 24.35 -1.67
N TYR A 112 -4.29 24.11 -2.95
CA TYR A 112 -4.47 22.77 -3.55
C TYR A 112 -3.40 21.77 -3.10
N LEU A 113 -2.23 22.26 -2.67
CA LEU A 113 -1.14 21.43 -2.15
C LEU A 113 -1.53 20.74 -0.83
N GLU A 114 -2.26 21.42 0.05
CA GLU A 114 -2.71 20.85 1.33
C GLU A 114 -3.71 19.70 1.13
N TRP A 115 -4.70 19.88 0.28
CA TRP A 115 -5.65 18.80 -0.07
C TRP A 115 -4.94 17.61 -0.71
N LEU A 116 -3.95 17.86 -1.58
CA LEU A 116 -3.15 16.81 -2.20
C LEU A 116 -2.29 16.06 -1.18
N PHE A 117 -1.77 16.76 -0.17
CA PHE A 117 -1.03 16.17 0.94
C PHE A 117 -1.89 15.28 1.82
N TYR A 118 -3.10 15.71 2.20
CA TYR A 118 -4.02 14.86 2.95
C TYR A 118 -4.45 13.63 2.15
N LEU A 119 -4.70 13.80 0.84
CA LEU A 119 -4.96 12.68 -0.06
C LEU A 119 -3.76 11.72 -0.15
N TRP A 120 -2.54 12.25 -0.19
CA TRP A 120 -1.32 11.47 -0.20
C TRP A 120 -1.16 10.65 1.09
N ILE A 121 -1.38 11.25 2.27
CA ILE A 121 -1.36 10.53 3.56
C ILE A 121 -2.44 9.44 3.60
N PHE A 122 -3.65 9.76 3.13
CA PHE A 122 -4.75 8.80 3.07
C PHE A 122 -4.33 7.56 2.28
N LEU A 123 -3.82 7.78 1.06
CA LEU A 123 -3.41 6.71 0.17
C LEU A 123 -2.22 5.94 0.74
N LEU A 124 -1.22 6.64 1.30
CA LEU A 124 -0.05 6.05 1.94
C LEU A 124 -0.48 5.06 3.03
N THR A 125 -1.30 5.53 3.97
CA THR A 125 -1.81 4.72 5.08
C THR A 125 -2.62 3.53 4.55
N PHE A 126 -3.49 3.77 3.58
CA PHE A 126 -4.32 2.72 2.98
C PHE A 126 -3.47 1.62 2.32
N SER A 127 -2.39 2.03 1.65
CA SER A 127 -1.50 1.13 0.92
C SER A 127 -0.60 0.33 1.86
N LEU A 128 -0.16 0.92 2.98
CA LEU A 128 0.53 0.18 4.03
C LEU A 128 -0.36 -0.91 4.64
N LEU A 129 -1.65 -0.61 4.88
CA LEU A 129 -2.61 -1.61 5.36
C LEU A 129 -2.83 -2.73 4.34
N LEU A 130 -2.90 -2.39 3.05
CA LEU A 130 -2.98 -3.38 1.97
C LEU A 130 -1.75 -4.28 1.93
N ILE A 131 -0.54 -3.71 1.96
CA ILE A 131 0.73 -4.47 2.00
C ILE A 131 0.73 -5.41 3.21
N ASN A 132 0.38 -4.90 4.40
CA ASN A 132 0.31 -5.72 5.60
C ASN A 132 -0.67 -6.89 5.44
N SER A 133 -1.82 -6.66 4.81
CA SER A 133 -2.78 -7.73 4.51
C SER A 133 -2.22 -8.77 3.52
N VAL A 134 -1.43 -8.36 2.52
CA VAL A 134 -0.73 -9.30 1.62
C VAL A 134 0.24 -10.15 2.45
N VAL A 135 1.13 -9.50 3.21
CA VAL A 135 2.17 -10.16 4.01
C VAL A 135 1.56 -11.14 5.00
N LYS A 136 0.47 -10.76 5.68
CA LYS A 136 -0.24 -11.65 6.63
C LYS A 136 -0.76 -12.92 5.96
N ILE A 137 -1.30 -12.83 4.75
CA ILE A 137 -1.76 -14.01 4.00
C ILE A 137 -0.56 -14.90 3.65
N PHE A 138 0.53 -14.33 3.14
CA PHE A 138 1.75 -15.08 2.85
C PHE A 138 2.29 -15.82 4.09
N LEU A 139 2.44 -15.12 5.21
CA LEU A 139 2.92 -15.70 6.46
C LEU A 139 2.01 -16.81 6.99
N THR A 140 0.68 -16.63 6.89
CA THR A 140 -0.28 -17.65 7.32
C THR A 140 -0.12 -18.93 6.50
N VAL A 141 0.08 -18.79 5.19
CA VAL A 141 0.26 -19.94 4.29
C VAL A 141 1.59 -20.63 4.58
N VAL A 142 2.69 -19.88 4.69
CA VAL A 142 4.02 -20.43 5.02
C VAL A 142 3.99 -21.18 6.35
N LYS A 143 3.40 -20.58 7.40
CA LYS A 143 3.26 -21.23 8.71
C LYS A 143 2.47 -22.55 8.61
N SER A 144 1.39 -22.58 7.84
CA SER A 144 0.56 -23.78 7.64
C SER A 144 1.26 -24.92 6.89
N ILE A 145 2.32 -24.62 6.14
CA ILE A 145 3.19 -25.61 5.49
C ILE A 145 4.19 -26.17 6.52
N GLN A 146 4.82 -25.28 7.31
CA GLN A 146 5.80 -25.67 8.32
C GLN A 146 5.21 -26.53 9.45
N GLU A 147 3.95 -26.33 9.83
CA GLU A 147 3.28 -27.14 10.86
C GLU A 147 2.89 -28.56 10.39
N LYS A 148 3.02 -28.86 9.10
CA LYS A 148 2.70 -30.19 8.52
C LYS A 148 3.93 -31.00 8.10
N GLY A 149 5.13 -30.41 8.09
CA GLY A 149 6.41 -31.08 7.83
C GLY A 149 7.07 -31.51 9.13
#